data_AF-A0A7J9I0J6-F1
#
_entry.id   AF-A0A7J9I0J6-F1
#
_cell.length_a   1.000
_cell.length_b   1.000
_cell.length_c   1.000
_cell.angle_alpha   90.00
_cell.angle_beta   90.00
_cell.angle_gamma   90.00
#
_symmetry.space_group_name_H-M   'P 1'
#
loop_
_entity.id
_entity.type
_entity.pdbx_description
1 polymer ?
#
loop_
_entity_poly.entity_id
_entity_poly.type
_entity_poly.pdbx_seq_one_letter_code
_entity_poly.pdbx_strand_id
1 'polypeptide(L)'
;TVIKKCQTTAPDKSIIGALIRDIQSKKVRFQEIDFQFVHRLENECAQNLGHEVLKRGEGKLLVGVVLDYTRRGCEEATDVWSPAVDVDWIRD
;
A
#
# COMPACT_ATOMS: atom_id res chain seq x y z
N THR A 1 -0.86 15.37 -9.54
CA THR A 1 -0.55 14.14 -8.79
C THR A 1 -1.71 13.17 -8.96
N VAL A 2 -1.52 11.87 -8.68
CA VAL A 2 -2.62 10.87 -8.74
C VAL A 2 -3.77 11.25 -7.81
N ILE A 3 -3.46 11.72 -6.59
CA ILE A 3 -4.45 12.21 -5.62
C ILE A 3 -5.38 13.27 -6.22
N LYS A 4 -4.82 14.30 -6.85
CA LYS A 4 -5.62 15.36 -7.49
C LYS A 4 -6.53 14.79 -8.59
N LYS A 5 -6.06 13.80 -9.36
CA LYS A 5 -6.85 13.17 -10.42
C LYS A 5 -8.05 12.39 -9.85
N CYS A 6 -7.90 11.71 -8.72
CA CYS A 6 -9.02 11.05 -8.05
C CYS A 6 -10.08 12.02 -7.50
N GLN A 7 -9.71 13.27 -7.26
CA GLN A 7 -10.62 14.30 -6.75
C GLN A 7 -11.37 15.06 -7.84
N THR A 8 -10.87 15.06 -9.08
CA THR A 8 -11.54 15.71 -10.21
C THR A 8 -12.57 14.80 -10.86
N THR A 9 -13.38 15.34 -11.78
CA THR A 9 -14.30 14.60 -12.66
C THR A 9 -13.77 14.47 -14.09
N ALA A 10 -12.57 14.99 -14.35
CA ALA A 10 -11.99 14.97 -15.68
C ALA A 10 -11.55 13.55 -16.07
N PRO A 11 -11.80 13.12 -17.32
CA PRO A 11 -11.33 11.82 -17.81
C PRO A 11 -9.80 11.75 -17.74
N ASP A 12 -9.28 10.76 -17.02
CA ASP A 12 -7.85 10.49 -16.97
C ASP A 12 -7.43 9.52 -18.09
N LYS A 13 -6.44 9.94 -18.89
CA LYS A 13 -5.89 9.20 -20.04
C LYS A 13 -4.62 8.41 -19.70
N SER A 14 -4.19 8.38 -18.44
CA SER A 14 -3.01 7.61 -18.05
C SER A 14 -3.31 6.11 -17.97
N ILE A 15 -2.26 5.30 -17.88
CA ILE A 15 -2.37 3.84 -17.74
C ILE A 15 -3.24 3.46 -16.52
N ILE A 16 -3.19 4.27 -15.45
CA ILE A 16 -4.00 4.07 -14.24
C ILE A 16 -5.40 4.70 -14.32
N GLY A 17 -5.80 5.25 -15.48
CA GLY A 17 -7.05 5.97 -15.64
C GLY A 17 -8.29 5.11 -15.35
N ALA A 18 -8.22 3.81 -15.59
CA ALA A 18 -9.29 2.87 -15.21
C ALA A 18 -9.50 2.81 -13.68
N LEU A 19 -8.42 2.77 -12.91
CA LEU A 19 -8.47 2.79 -11.44
C LEU A 19 -9.04 4.11 -10.93
N ILE A 20 -8.58 5.23 -11.50
CA ILE A 20 -9.10 6.57 -11.14
C ILE A 20 -10.62 6.64 -11.37
N ARG A 21 -11.11 6.13 -12.50
CA ARG A 21 -12.55 6.09 -12.81
C ARG A 21 -13.33 5.22 -11.83
N ASP A 22 -12.81 4.06 -11.45
CA ASP A 22 -13.47 3.19 -10.48
C ASP A 22 -13.61 3.89 -9.11
N ILE A 23 -12.54 4.53 -8.63
CA ILE A 23 -12.54 5.33 -7.40
C ILE A 23 -13.58 6.47 -7.48
N GLN A 24 -13.56 7.25 -8.55
CA GLN A 24 -14.52 8.35 -8.77
C GLN A 24 -15.97 7.83 -8.77
N SER A 25 -16.23 6.67 -9.38
CA SER A 25 -17.57 6.07 -9.44
C SER A 25 -18.11 5.65 -8.06
N LYS A 26 -17.21 5.25 -7.16
CA LYS A 26 -17.55 4.83 -5.79
C LYS A 26 -17.63 6.00 -4.82
N LYS A 27 -17.10 7.17 -5.19
CA LYS A 27 -17.03 8.36 -4.33
C LYS A 27 -18.38 8.77 -3.74
N VAL A 28 -19.45 8.63 -4.51
CA VAL A 28 -20.83 8.95 -4.08
C VAL A 28 -21.33 8.12 -2.89
N ARG A 29 -20.66 7.00 -2.57
CA ARG A 29 -21.04 6.10 -1.46
C ARG A 29 -20.41 6.50 -0.14
N PHE A 30 -19.54 7.50 -0.13
CA PHE A 30 -18.78 7.92 1.05
C PHE A 30 -19.06 9.39 1.37
N GLN A 31 -19.16 9.71 2.65
CA GLN A 31 -19.32 11.09 3.11
C GLN A 31 -18.04 11.91 2.90
N GLU A 32 -16.89 11.29 3.09
CA GLU A 32 -15.56 11.88 2.94
C GLU A 32 -14.58 10.83 2.42
N ILE A 33 -13.60 11.26 1.62
CA ILE A 33 -12.52 10.40 1.11
C ILE A 33 -11.19 11.13 1.25
N ASP A 34 -10.31 10.55 2.05
CA ASP A 34 -8.93 10.98 2.19
C ASP A 34 -7.99 10.13 1.36
N PHE A 35 -7.03 10.81 0.73
CA PHE A 35 -5.93 10.16 0.03
C PHE A 35 -4.63 10.58 0.69
N GLN A 36 -3.84 9.59 1.11
CA GLN A 36 -2.54 9.79 1.70
C GLN A 36 -1.47 9.19 0.79
N PHE A 37 -0.32 9.86 0.71
CA PHE A 37 0.85 9.28 0.07
C PHE A 37 1.50 8.32 1.07
N VAL A 38 1.71 7.08 0.64
CA VAL A 38 2.36 6.04 1.44
C VAL A 38 3.73 5.77 0.83
N HIS A 39 4.76 5.66 1.67
CA HIS A 39 6.10 5.33 1.19
C HIS A 39 6.13 3.92 0.63
N ARG A 40 6.98 3.69 -0.38
CA ARG A 40 7.08 2.39 -1.07
C ARG A 40 7.32 1.23 -0.09
N LEU A 41 8.24 1.41 0.86
CA LEU A 41 8.57 0.41 1.88
C LEU A 41 7.36 0.04 2.75
N GLU A 42 6.59 1.04 3.19
CA GLU A 42 5.37 0.84 3.98
C GLU A 42 4.30 0.10 3.16
N ASN A 43 4.18 0.42 1.87
CA ASN A 43 3.24 -0.23 0.97
C ASN A 43 3.62 -1.70 0.68
N GLU A 44 4.91 -1.98 0.51
CA GLU A 44 5.43 -3.35 0.36
C GLU A 44 5.19 -4.17 1.65
N CYS A 45 5.42 -3.57 2.81
CA CYS A 45 5.13 -4.21 4.10
C CYS A 45 3.63 -4.53 4.25
N ALA A 46 2.75 -3.55 3.97
CA ALA A 46 1.30 -3.74 4.03
C ALA A 46 0.82 -4.84 3.06
N GLN A 47 1.41 -4.91 1.86
CA GLN A 47 1.12 -5.96 0.89
C GLN A 47 1.51 -7.34 1.40
N ASN A 48 2.73 -7.49 1.93
CA ASN A 48 3.20 -8.75 2.48
C ASN A 48 2.32 -9.22 3.64
N LEU A 49 1.95 -8.30 4.53
CA LEU A 49 1.03 -8.59 5.63
C LEU A 49 -0.34 -9.05 5.12
N GLY A 50 -0.88 -8.36 4.11
CA GLY A 50 -2.14 -8.75 3.47
C GLY A 50 -2.11 -10.15 2.87
N HIS A 51 -0.99 -10.54 2.24
CA HIS A 51 -0.79 -11.90 1.74
C HIS A 51 -0.76 -12.93 2.87
N GLU A 52 -0.08 -12.64 3.98
CA GLU A 52 0.00 -13.56 5.11
C GLU A 52 -1.35 -13.75 5.80
N VAL A 53 -2.11 -12.66 6.00
CA VAL A 53 -3.48 -12.70 6.55
C VAL A 53 -4.41 -13.49 5.63
N LEU A 54 -4.32 -13.27 4.32
CA LEU A 54 -5.09 -14.02 3.33
C LEU A 54 -4.76 -15.52 3.35
N LYS A 55 -3.47 -15.88 3.42
CA LYS A 55 -3.03 -17.29 3.55
C LYS A 55 -3.56 -17.95 4.82
N ARG A 56 -3.67 -17.20 5.91
CA ARG A 56 -4.19 -17.67 7.21
C ARG A 56 -5.71 -17.78 7.26
N GLY A 57 -6.42 -17.28 6.24
CA GLY A 57 -7.89 -17.27 6.20
C GLY A 57 -8.52 -16.26 7.16
N GLU A 58 -7.74 -15.31 7.67
CA GLU A 58 -8.20 -14.27 8.58
C GLU A 58 -8.88 -13.16 7.76
N GLY A 59 -10.18 -13.26 7.57
CA GLY A 59 -10.92 -12.58 6.48
C GLY A 59 -10.97 -11.05 6.45
N LYS A 60 -10.25 -10.29 7.30
CA LYS A 60 -10.27 -8.81 7.27
C LYS A 60 -8.97 -8.18 7.78
N LEU A 61 -8.35 -7.36 6.92
CA LEU A 61 -7.26 -6.44 7.30
C LEU A 61 -7.85 -5.02 7.47
N LEU A 62 -7.81 -4.48 8.69
CA LEU A 62 -8.22 -3.09 8.97
C LEU A 62 -6.98 -2.19 8.88
N VAL A 63 -7.04 -1.13 8.07
CA VAL A 63 -5.91 -0.20 7.80
C VAL A 63 -5.30 0.40 9.09
N GLY A 64 -6.10 0.63 10.14
CA GLY A 64 -5.60 1.09 11.44
C GLY A 64 -4.74 0.06 12.19
N VAL A 65 -5.00 -1.23 11.97
CA VAL A 65 -4.20 -2.33 12.53
C VAL A 65 -2.90 -2.47 11.72
N VAL A 66 -2.95 -2.23 10.41
CA VAL A 66 -1.75 -2.28 9.55
C VAL A 66 -0.71 -1.26 10.00
N LEU A 67 -1.05 -0.01 10.33
CA LEU A 67 -0.07 0.98 10.82
C LEU A 67 0.63 0.56 12.13
N ASP A 68 -0.11 -0.06 13.06
CA ASP A 68 0.46 -0.53 14.33
C ASP A 68 1.28 -1.84 14.18
N TYR A 69 0.97 -2.63 13.15
CA TYR A 69 1.72 -3.84 12.78
C TYR A 69 2.90 -3.55 11.85
N THR A 70 2.83 -2.58 10.95
CA THR A 70 3.95 -2.16 10.10
C THR A 70 5.00 -1.47 10.95
N ARG A 71 4.61 -0.67 11.96
CA ARG A 71 5.55 -0.10 12.93
C ARG A 71 6.32 -1.20 13.68
N ARG A 72 5.64 -2.22 14.20
CA ARG A 72 6.27 -3.34 14.92
C ARG A 72 7.03 -4.30 14.00
N GLY A 73 6.46 -4.66 12.85
CA GLY A 73 7.03 -5.62 11.91
C GLY A 73 8.22 -5.06 11.12
N CYS A 74 8.28 -3.74 10.87
CA CYS A 74 9.46 -3.10 10.28
C CYS A 74 10.56 -2.86 11.32
N GLU A 75 10.23 -2.61 12.59
CA GLU A 75 11.23 -2.53 13.67
C GLU A 75 11.84 -3.92 13.96
N GLU A 76 11.04 -5.00 14.03
CA GLU A 76 11.55 -6.37 14.20
C GLU A 76 12.31 -6.89 12.96
N ALA A 77 12.00 -6.41 11.76
CA ALA A 77 12.77 -6.73 10.56
C ALA A 77 14.19 -6.12 10.55
N THR A 78 14.45 -5.09 11.37
CA THR A 78 15.82 -4.58 11.55
C THR A 78 16.67 -5.42 12.50
N ASP A 79 16.06 -6.23 13.36
CA ASP A 79 16.77 -7.10 14.33
C ASP A 79 16.89 -8.57 13.86
N VAL A 80 16.11 -9.00 12.86
CA VAL A 80 16.14 -10.38 12.33
C VAL A 80 16.86 -10.50 10.98
N TRP A 81 17.15 -9.39 10.28
CA TRP A 81 17.89 -9.39 9.00
C TRP A 81 19.30 -8.79 9.09
N SER A 82 20.07 -9.24 10.08
CA SER A 82 21.53 -9.33 9.95
C SER A 82 21.99 -10.61 10.64
N PRO A 83 22.46 -11.61 9.88
CA PRO A 83 23.78 -11.49 9.25
C PRO A 83 23.88 -12.06 7.83
N ALA A 84 24.79 -11.48 7.04
CA ALA A 84 25.29 -11.97 5.75
C ALA A 84 24.30 -11.98 4.57
N VAL A 85 23.97 -10.79 4.05
CA VAL A 85 23.63 -10.69 2.62
C VAL A 85 24.90 -10.31 1.88
N ASP A 86 25.47 -11.32 1.23
CA ASP A 86 26.51 -11.22 0.22
C ASP A 86 26.06 -10.18 -0.83
N VAL A 87 26.77 -9.05 -0.86
CA VAL A 87 26.51 -7.95 -1.77
C VAL A 87 27.23 -8.26 -3.08
N ASP A 88 26.59 -9.06 -3.95
CA ASP A 88 27.10 -9.29 -5.31
C ASP A 88 26.02 -9.34 -6.41
N TRP A 89 24.96 -8.51 -6.29
CA TRP A 89 24.00 -8.32 -7.38
C TRP A 89 23.94 -6.89 -7.91
N ILE A 90 25.05 -6.17 -7.86
CA ILE A 90 25.26 -4.97 -8.69
C ILE A 90 26.63 -5.09 -9.37
N ARG A 91 26.63 -5.66 -10.58
CA ARG A 91 27.62 -5.33 -11.61
C ARG A 91 26.87 -4.93 -12.88
N ASP A 92 27.42 -3.89 -13.48
CA ASP A 92 26.98 -3.09 -14.63
C ASP A 92 26.51 -3.90 -15.86
#